data_AF-A0A9P9DU10-F1
#
_entry.id   AF-A0A9P9DU10-F1
#
_cell.length_a   1.000
_cell.length_b   1.000
_cell.length_c   1.000
_cell.angle_alpha   90.00
_cell.angle_beta   90.00
_cell.angle_gamma   90.00
#
_symmetry.space_group_name_H-M   'P 1'
#
loop_
_entity.id
_entity.type
_entity.pdbx_description
1 polymer ?
#
loop_
_entity_poly.entity_id
_entity_poly.type
_entity_poly.pdbx_seq_one_letter_code
_entity_poly.pdbx_strand_id
1 'polypeptide(L)'
;MDRSQPQPQMESTIPIEYRKIYSPELQHVAHSTLEPVLPSPKEYPSKYTVIPLPEDSAKYLYDAPQETLSRPSPWTRWPFLILYAILIAVLSGVIGGIAGRSIESNRHSGGESPGTAASTPLPGACPSVPNGNATENNATTTAAGVVIPYFDCERDDRKTLTSNHSKIDYKLYCDVDWTGGDGDSIRISTQSGSACIEACSTMESLKDKNNGTGCVGVLFVPQWTDPDVAMRANNNVPMNCFLKRKVSAYPLRDKNKRQDIKQVVAMCLKSSCPP
;
A
#
# COMPACT_ATOMS: atom_id res chain seq x y z
N MET A 1 1.80 -73.72 7.58
CA MET A 1 2.01 -72.47 6.82
C MET A 1 1.48 -71.35 7.69
N ASP A 2 2.40 -70.61 8.27
CA ASP A 2 2.22 -69.76 9.44
C ASP A 2 1.53 -68.44 9.08
N ARG A 3 0.54 -68.02 9.88
CA ARG A 3 -0.29 -66.84 9.64
C ARG A 3 0.09 -65.78 10.68
N SER A 4 1.08 -64.95 10.35
CA SER A 4 1.45 -63.81 11.19
C SER A 4 0.47 -62.66 11.01
N GLN A 5 -0.29 -62.36 12.07
CA GLN A 5 -1.09 -61.14 12.20
C GLN A 5 -0.18 -59.92 12.43
N PRO A 6 -0.47 -58.76 11.80
CA PRO A 6 0.19 -57.51 12.16
C PRO A 6 -0.44 -56.91 13.43
N GLN A 7 0.40 -56.51 14.38
CA GLN A 7 -0.02 -55.77 15.58
C GLN A 7 -0.44 -54.33 15.24
N PRO A 8 -1.46 -53.78 15.92
CA PRO A 8 -1.80 -52.36 15.83
C PRO A 8 -0.77 -51.50 16.56
N GLN A 9 -0.22 -50.50 15.87
CA GLN A 9 0.67 -49.50 16.43
C GLN A 9 -0.13 -48.59 17.38
N MET A 10 0.32 -48.48 18.64
CA MET A 10 -0.22 -47.54 19.62
C MET A 10 0.12 -46.11 19.21
N GLU A 11 -0.93 -45.33 18.97
CA GLU A 11 -0.87 -43.89 18.72
C GLU A 11 -0.48 -43.18 20.03
N SER A 12 0.73 -42.63 20.07
CA SER A 12 1.23 -41.85 21.21
C SER A 12 0.68 -40.43 21.12
N THR A 13 -0.42 -40.19 21.83
CA THR A 13 -1.00 -38.85 22.01
C THR A 13 -0.09 -38.05 22.93
N ILE A 14 0.77 -37.22 22.33
CA ILE A 14 1.58 -36.23 23.06
C ILE A 14 0.62 -35.15 23.59
N PRO A 15 0.58 -34.89 24.91
CA PRO A 15 -0.23 -33.82 25.46
C PRO A 15 0.31 -32.47 24.96
N ILE A 16 -0.52 -31.75 24.20
CA ILE A 16 -0.25 -30.38 23.78
C ILE A 16 -0.37 -29.50 25.03
N GLU A 17 0.78 -29.13 25.58
CA GLU A 17 0.89 -28.15 26.65
C GLU A 17 0.54 -26.77 26.08
N TYR A 18 -0.69 -26.32 26.30
CA TYR A 18 -1.13 -24.98 25.97
C TYR A 18 -0.42 -23.97 26.88
N ARG A 19 0.77 -23.52 26.49
CA ARG A 19 1.34 -22.29 27.06
C ARG A 19 0.42 -21.13 26.70
N LYS A 20 -0.27 -20.58 27.70
CA LYS A 20 -0.83 -19.23 27.65
C LYS A 20 0.31 -18.28 27.34
N ILE A 21 0.45 -17.91 26.08
CA ILE A 21 1.26 -16.77 25.67
C ILE A 21 0.50 -15.56 26.21
N TYR A 22 0.99 -15.01 27.31
CA TYR A 22 0.57 -13.70 27.79
C TYR A 22 0.90 -12.71 26.66
N SER A 23 -0.13 -12.24 25.97
CA SER A 23 -0.02 -11.09 25.09
C SER A 23 0.39 -9.93 25.98
N PRO A 24 1.57 -9.31 25.79
CA PRO A 24 1.87 -8.08 26.49
C PRO A 24 0.75 -7.10 26.16
N GLU A 25 0.16 -6.57 27.22
CA GLU A 25 -0.82 -5.51 27.19
C GLU A 25 -0.36 -4.47 26.16
N LEU A 26 -1.12 -4.35 25.08
CA LEU A 26 -0.87 -3.36 24.05
C LEU A 26 -1.11 -2.01 24.74
N GLN A 27 -0.07 -1.45 25.34
CA GLN A 27 -0.08 -0.07 25.79
C GLN A 27 -0.43 0.73 24.55
N HIS A 28 -1.68 1.21 24.50
CA HIS A 28 -2.08 2.27 23.61
C HIS A 28 -1.18 3.46 23.96
N VAL A 29 -0.06 3.56 23.26
CA VAL A 29 0.69 4.79 23.14
C VAL A 29 -0.31 5.75 22.51
N ALA A 30 -0.86 6.65 23.33
CA ALA A 30 -1.70 7.72 22.86
C ALA A 30 -0.94 8.40 21.72
N HIS A 31 -1.45 8.24 20.49
CA HIS A 31 -0.96 9.00 19.35
C HIS A 31 -1.07 10.47 19.75
N SER A 32 0.08 11.12 19.82
CA SER A 32 0.22 12.52 20.20
C SER A 32 -0.72 13.36 19.34
N THR A 33 -1.84 13.81 19.91
CA THR A 33 -2.69 14.87 19.40
C THR A 33 -2.01 16.22 19.66
N LEU A 34 -0.78 16.36 19.16
CA LEU A 34 -0.28 17.70 18.88
C LEU A 34 -1.03 18.16 17.64
N GLU A 35 -1.93 19.13 17.82
CA GLU A 35 -2.36 19.96 16.70
C GLU A 35 -1.10 20.38 15.94
N PRO A 36 -1.07 20.26 14.61
CA PRO A 36 0.02 20.83 13.83
C PRO A 36 0.01 22.34 14.12
N VAL A 37 0.94 22.79 14.96
CA VAL A 37 1.31 24.20 15.05
C VAL A 37 1.82 24.54 13.67
N LEU A 38 0.94 25.05 12.81
CA LEU A 38 1.33 25.61 11.54
C LEU A 38 2.38 26.68 11.88
N PRO A 39 3.64 26.52 11.45
CA PRO A 39 4.58 27.62 11.58
C PRO A 39 3.94 28.79 10.83
N SER A 40 3.72 29.89 11.55
CA SER A 40 3.31 31.16 10.96
C SER A 40 4.14 31.36 9.69
N PRO A 41 3.52 31.59 8.52
CA PRO A 41 4.25 31.67 7.26
C PRO A 41 5.36 32.70 7.46
N LYS A 42 6.62 32.24 7.50
CA LYS A 42 7.74 33.16 7.38
C LYS A 42 7.60 33.72 5.98
N GLU A 43 7.18 34.98 5.94
CA GLU A 43 7.11 35.80 4.75
C GLU A 43 8.54 35.93 4.21
N TYR A 44 8.94 34.96 3.40
CA TYR A 44 10.18 35.07 2.65
C TYR A 44 9.97 36.24 1.68
N PRO A 45 10.81 37.28 1.71
CA PRO A 45 10.74 38.32 0.70
C PRO A 45 10.98 37.65 -0.65
N SER A 46 9.91 37.47 -1.42
CA SER A 46 9.93 36.98 -2.81
C SER A 46 10.53 38.08 -3.69
N LYS A 47 11.82 38.36 -3.51
CA LYS A 47 12.57 39.36 -4.26
C LYS A 47 13.13 38.77 -5.55
N TYR A 48 12.31 38.05 -6.30
CA TYR A 48 12.55 37.73 -7.70
C TYR A 48 11.21 37.71 -8.43
N THR A 49 10.64 38.89 -8.67
CA THR A 49 9.69 39.07 -9.76
C THR A 49 10.48 38.89 -11.05
N VAL A 50 10.52 37.67 -11.59
CA VAL A 50 10.95 37.45 -12.97
C VAL A 50 9.86 38.08 -13.83
N ILE A 51 10.11 39.31 -14.28
CA ILE A 51 9.29 39.97 -15.29
C ILE A 51 9.46 39.12 -16.55
N PRO A 52 8.40 38.46 -17.05
CA PRO A 52 8.52 37.70 -18.29
C PRO A 52 8.81 38.69 -19.43
N LEU A 53 9.94 38.49 -20.12
CA LEU A 53 10.20 39.23 -21.35
C LEU A 53 9.13 38.84 -22.39
N PRO A 54 8.54 39.83 -23.09
CA PRO A 54 7.41 39.61 -24.00
C PRO A 54 7.78 38.95 -25.35
N GLU A 55 8.92 38.28 -25.48
CA GLU A 55 9.38 37.71 -26.77
C GLU A 55 9.54 36.18 -26.82
N ASP A 56 9.13 35.44 -25.79
CA ASP A 56 9.15 33.96 -25.84
C ASP A 56 7.73 33.37 -25.79
N SER A 57 6.89 33.86 -26.71
CA SER A 57 5.53 33.37 -26.89
C SER A 57 5.53 31.95 -27.47
N ALA A 58 5.12 31.00 -26.63
CA ALA A 58 4.49 29.72 -26.93
C ALA A 58 5.14 28.85 -28.03
N LYS A 59 6.28 28.22 -27.71
CA LYS A 59 6.78 27.05 -28.46
C LYS A 59 6.98 25.80 -27.61
N TYR A 60 6.12 25.64 -26.61
CA TYR A 60 5.84 24.33 -26.02
C TYR A 60 4.34 24.11 -26.03
N LEU A 61 3.77 23.99 -27.24
CA LEU A 61 2.58 23.18 -27.41
C LEU A 61 3.04 21.76 -27.04
N TYR A 62 2.84 21.39 -25.78
CA TYR A 62 3.04 20.03 -25.33
C TYR A 62 1.98 19.21 -26.06
N ASP A 63 2.33 18.66 -27.22
CA ASP A 63 1.62 17.53 -27.78
C ASP A 63 1.82 16.43 -26.75
N ALA A 64 0.82 16.26 -25.88
CA ALA A 64 0.76 15.12 -24.99
C ALA A 64 1.07 13.89 -25.86
N PRO A 65 2.03 13.04 -25.49
CA PRO A 65 2.37 11.87 -26.29
C PRO A 65 1.05 11.18 -26.59
N GLN A 66 0.69 11.15 -27.88
CA GLN A 66 -0.47 10.41 -28.32
C GLN A 66 -0.16 8.98 -27.94
N GLU A 67 -0.68 8.56 -26.79
CA GLU A 67 -0.85 7.16 -26.51
C GLU A 67 -1.65 6.69 -27.72
N THR A 68 -0.96 5.97 -28.60
CA THR A 68 -1.58 5.03 -29.51
C THR A 68 -2.13 3.90 -28.64
N LEU A 69 -3.09 4.27 -27.76
CA LEU A 69 -4.22 3.46 -27.40
C LEU A 69 -4.73 2.99 -28.74
N SER A 70 -4.28 1.80 -29.15
CA SER A 70 -4.90 1.01 -30.17
C SER A 70 -6.32 0.85 -29.69
N ARG A 71 -7.17 1.81 -30.05
CA ARG A 71 -8.53 2.00 -29.59
C ARG A 71 -9.21 0.70 -29.98
N PRO A 72 -9.46 -0.24 -29.04
CA PRO A 72 -10.13 -1.47 -29.41
C PRO A 72 -11.45 -1.00 -30.03
N SER A 73 -11.70 -1.41 -31.28
CA SER A 73 -12.79 -0.82 -32.05
C SER A 73 -14.08 -0.90 -31.22
N PRO A 74 -14.75 0.23 -30.94
CA PRO A 74 -15.85 0.28 -29.98
C PRO A 74 -17.10 -0.47 -30.45
N TRP A 75 -17.05 -1.06 -31.65
CA TRP A 75 -18.20 -1.64 -32.33
C TRP A 75 -18.45 -3.11 -32.05
N THR A 76 -17.48 -3.88 -31.56
CA THR A 76 -17.68 -5.32 -31.28
C THR A 76 -18.13 -5.63 -29.85
N ARG A 77 -18.11 -4.66 -28.93
CA ARG A 77 -18.48 -4.88 -27.51
C ARG A 77 -19.91 -4.52 -27.14
N TRP A 78 -20.62 -3.77 -27.99
CA TRP A 78 -22.02 -3.41 -27.77
C TRP A 78 -22.97 -4.61 -27.57
N PRO A 79 -22.92 -5.68 -28.40
CA PRO A 79 -23.85 -6.80 -28.21
C PRO A 79 -23.59 -7.55 -26.90
N PHE A 80 -22.33 -7.64 -26.45
CA PHE A 80 -21.98 -8.32 -25.20
C PHE A 80 -22.47 -7.56 -23.96
N LEU A 81 -22.46 -6.21 -23.98
CA LEU A 81 -22.99 -5.41 -22.88
C LEU A 81 -24.51 -5.54 -22.75
N ILE A 82 -25.24 -5.58 -23.87
CA ILE A 82 -26.69 -5.81 -23.87
C ILE A 82 -27.01 -7.20 -23.30
N LEU A 83 -26.27 -8.23 -23.73
CA LEU A 83 -26.46 -9.60 -23.26
C LEU A 83 -26.16 -9.72 -21.75
N TYR A 84 -25.12 -9.05 -21.27
CA TYR A 84 -24.76 -9.00 -19.84
C TYR A 84 -25.81 -8.24 -19.01
N ALA A 85 -26.36 -7.13 -19.52
CA ALA A 85 -27.42 -6.39 -18.86
C ALA A 85 -28.72 -7.22 -18.72
N ILE A 86 -29.09 -7.98 -19.77
CA ILE A 86 -30.23 -8.90 -19.71
C ILE A 86 -30.00 -10.01 -18.68
N LEU A 87 -28.79 -10.58 -18.63
CA LEU A 87 -28.45 -11.62 -17.67
C LEU A 87 -28.60 -11.11 -16.21
N ILE A 88 -28.10 -9.90 -15.91
CA ILE A 88 -28.24 -9.29 -14.59
C ILE A 88 -29.71 -9.00 -14.27
N ALA A 89 -30.50 -8.53 -15.24
CA ALA A 89 -31.94 -8.27 -15.05
C ALA A 89 -32.74 -9.54 -14.73
N VAL A 90 -32.40 -10.68 -15.36
CA VAL A 90 -33.04 -11.97 -15.06
C VAL A 90 -32.64 -12.46 -13.67
N LEU A 91 -31.36 -12.37 -13.31
CA LEU A 91 -30.88 -12.79 -11.99
C LEU A 91 -31.47 -11.94 -10.86
N SER A 92 -31.57 -10.62 -11.04
CA SER A 92 -32.17 -9.73 -10.04
C SER A 92 -33.68 -9.94 -9.91
N GLY A 93 -34.38 -10.24 -11.01
CA GLY A 93 -35.80 -10.60 -10.98
C GLY A 93 -36.10 -11.88 -10.19
N VAL A 94 -35.24 -12.91 -10.33
CA VAL A 94 -35.40 -14.18 -9.60
C VAL A 94 -35.18 -14.01 -8.09
N ILE A 95 -34.19 -13.20 -7.69
CA ILE A 95 -33.88 -12.97 -6.28
C ILE A 95 -34.90 -12.01 -5.63
N GLY A 96 -35.33 -10.97 -6.35
CA GLY A 96 -36.33 -10.01 -5.86
C GLY A 96 -37.75 -10.58 -5.76
N GLY A 97 -38.10 -11.57 -6.60
CA GLY A 97 -39.44 -12.17 -6.63
C GLY A 97 -39.80 -12.99 -5.39
N ILE A 98 -38.81 -13.50 -4.63
CA ILE A 98 -39.06 -14.35 -3.46
C ILE A 98 -39.30 -13.52 -2.19
N ALA A 99 -38.70 -12.33 -2.08
CA ALA A 99 -38.87 -11.46 -0.91
C ALA A 99 -40.24 -10.72 -0.88
N GLY A 100 -40.86 -10.52 -2.05
CA GLY A 100 -42.12 -9.77 -2.16
C GLY A 100 -43.36 -10.48 -1.59
N ARG A 101 -43.29 -11.80 -1.34
CA ARG A 101 -44.46 -12.56 -0.85
C ARG A 101 -44.59 -12.66 0.68
N SER A 102 -43.62 -12.15 1.44
CA SER A 102 -43.58 -12.33 2.90
C SER A 102 -43.98 -11.10 3.74
N ILE A 103 -44.35 -9.98 3.11
CA ILE A 103 -44.69 -8.74 3.83
C ILE A 103 -46.21 -8.52 3.95
N GLU A 104 -47.03 -9.25 3.17
CA GLU A 104 -48.51 -9.12 3.26
C GLU A 104 -49.09 -9.76 4.55
N SER A 105 -48.37 -10.64 5.25
CA SER A 105 -48.95 -11.40 6.39
C SER A 105 -48.76 -10.78 7.77
N ASN A 106 -48.07 -9.64 7.92
CA ASN A 106 -47.73 -9.09 9.25
C ASN A 106 -48.48 -7.81 9.66
N ARG A 107 -49.52 -7.42 8.92
CA ARG A 107 -50.28 -6.19 9.22
C ARG A 107 -51.29 -6.31 10.37
N HIS A 108 -51.36 -7.42 11.10
CA HIS A 108 -52.36 -7.64 12.16
C HIS A 108 -51.77 -8.02 13.52
N SER A 109 -50.67 -7.39 13.93
CA SER A 109 -50.24 -7.46 15.33
C SER A 109 -49.68 -6.11 15.77
N GLY A 110 -50.59 -5.25 16.23
CA GLY A 110 -50.23 -4.09 17.04
C GLY A 110 -49.64 -4.55 18.37
N GLY A 111 -48.63 -3.83 18.84
CA GLY A 111 -47.96 -4.11 20.11
C GLY A 111 -46.85 -3.10 20.36
N GLU A 112 -47.25 -1.96 20.93
CA GLU A 112 -46.51 -1.06 21.82
C GLU A 112 -44.97 -1.04 21.77
N SER A 113 -44.44 0.12 21.35
CA SER A 113 -43.12 0.63 21.73
C SER A 113 -43.24 1.31 23.09
N PRO A 114 -42.28 1.14 24.02
CA PRO A 114 -41.41 2.29 24.29
C PRO A 114 -39.97 1.95 24.74
N GLY A 115 -39.06 2.89 24.53
CA GLY A 115 -37.94 3.10 25.47
C GLY A 115 -36.52 3.07 24.89
N THR A 116 -36.21 3.94 23.93
CA THR A 116 -34.81 4.25 23.59
C THR A 116 -34.23 5.16 24.68
N ALA A 117 -33.44 4.57 25.59
CA ALA A 117 -32.66 5.32 26.57
C ALA A 117 -31.47 6.01 25.88
N ALA A 118 -31.56 7.33 25.75
CA ALA A 118 -30.45 8.19 25.33
C ALA A 118 -29.42 8.28 26.46
N SER A 119 -28.21 7.77 26.23
CA SER A 119 -27.06 7.97 27.11
C SER A 119 -26.18 9.07 26.53
N THR A 120 -26.25 10.25 27.15
CA THR A 120 -25.40 11.41 26.90
C THR A 120 -24.00 11.15 27.46
N PRO A 121 -22.92 11.17 26.65
CA PRO A 121 -21.56 11.11 27.19
C PRO A 121 -21.18 12.45 27.85
N LEU A 122 -20.72 12.38 29.11
CA LEU A 122 -20.17 13.49 29.88
C LEU A 122 -18.89 14.04 29.20
N PRO A 123 -18.70 15.38 29.12
CA PRO A 123 -17.42 15.96 28.76
C PRO A 123 -16.43 15.80 29.93
N GLY A 124 -15.43 14.93 29.77
CA GLY A 124 -14.31 14.81 30.68
C GLY A 124 -13.41 16.04 30.58
N ALA A 125 -13.29 16.77 31.69
CA ALA A 125 -12.38 17.90 31.82
C ALA A 125 -10.92 17.45 31.64
N CYS A 126 -10.23 18.02 30.66
CA CYS A 126 -8.79 17.84 30.49
C CYS A 126 -8.03 18.51 31.65
N PRO A 127 -7.05 17.85 32.28
CA PRO A 127 -6.16 18.49 33.23
C PRO A 127 -5.31 19.55 32.52
N SER A 128 -5.40 20.79 33.01
CA SER A 128 -4.58 21.91 32.58
C SER A 128 -3.10 21.63 32.88
N VAL A 129 -2.31 21.40 31.83
CA VAL A 129 -0.85 21.28 31.92
C VAL A 129 -0.28 22.64 32.33
N PRO A 130 0.59 22.71 33.34
CA PRO A 130 1.17 23.97 33.79
C PRO A 130 1.99 24.62 32.68
N ASN A 131 1.69 25.90 32.48
CA ASN A 131 2.33 26.82 31.55
C ASN A 131 3.81 27.00 31.93
N GLY A 132 4.66 26.08 31.50
CA GLY A 132 6.11 26.20 31.61
C GLY A 132 6.63 27.07 30.48
N ASN A 133 7.21 28.23 30.80
CA ASN A 133 7.94 29.09 29.87
C ASN A 133 8.92 28.25 29.04
N ALA A 134 8.54 27.93 27.80
CA ALA A 134 9.41 27.26 26.85
C ALA A 134 10.54 28.24 26.51
N THR A 135 11.73 27.98 27.06
CA THR A 135 12.97 28.61 26.61
C THR A 135 13.15 28.24 25.14
N GLU A 136 13.03 29.24 24.27
CA GLU A 136 13.16 29.14 22.83
C GLU A 136 14.63 28.83 22.49
N ASN A 137 15.03 27.58 22.70
CA ASN A 137 16.29 27.06 22.20
C ASN A 137 16.16 26.92 20.69
N ASN A 138 16.51 28.00 20.00
CA ASN A 138 16.61 28.13 18.55
C ASN A 138 17.82 27.31 18.03
N ALA A 139 17.91 26.05 18.46
CA ALA A 139 18.85 25.08 17.92
C ALA A 139 18.35 24.74 16.52
N THR A 140 18.88 25.47 15.53
CA THR A 140 18.81 25.09 14.12
C THR A 140 19.49 23.74 14.01
N THR A 141 18.71 22.68 14.23
CA THR A 141 19.16 21.31 14.09
C THR A 141 19.33 21.14 12.58
N THR A 142 20.53 21.39 12.08
CA THR A 142 20.92 21.06 10.73
C THR A 142 20.57 19.59 10.56
N ALA A 143 19.50 19.30 9.82
CA ALA A 143 19.08 17.93 9.57
C ALA A 143 20.30 17.23 8.98
N ALA A 144 20.92 16.36 9.78
CA ALA A 144 22.02 15.54 9.31
C ALA A 144 21.48 14.82 8.08
N GLY A 145 22.02 15.16 6.91
CA GLY A 145 21.49 14.68 5.64
C GLY A 145 21.37 13.17 5.72
N VAL A 146 20.14 12.66 5.69
CA VAL A 146 19.90 11.22 5.72
C VAL A 146 20.55 10.67 4.47
N VAL A 147 21.69 10.01 4.63
CA VAL A 147 22.40 9.38 3.53
C VAL A 147 21.54 8.21 3.09
N ILE A 148 20.76 8.42 2.03
CA ILE A 148 19.97 7.37 1.40
C ILE A 148 20.99 6.38 0.83
N PRO A 149 21.01 5.12 1.31
CA PRO A 149 21.98 4.14 0.81
C PRO A 149 21.71 3.93 -0.67
N TYR A 150 22.69 4.31 -1.49
CA TYR A 150 22.66 4.07 -2.92
C TYR A 150 22.92 2.59 -3.18
N PHE A 151 22.10 1.96 -4.02
CA PHE A 151 22.33 0.59 -4.45
C PHE A 151 23.39 0.57 -5.54
N ASP A 152 24.52 -0.11 -5.31
CA ASP A 152 25.52 -0.31 -6.35
C ASP A 152 25.08 -1.45 -7.26
N CYS A 153 24.27 -1.11 -8.26
CA CYS A 153 23.68 -2.10 -9.16
C CYS A 153 24.69 -2.84 -10.04
N GLU A 154 25.91 -2.34 -10.20
CA GLU A 154 26.96 -3.09 -10.90
C GLU A 154 27.48 -4.24 -10.05
N ARG A 155 27.49 -4.06 -8.72
CA ARG A 155 28.01 -5.05 -7.78
C ARG A 155 26.94 -5.93 -7.20
N ASP A 156 25.74 -5.40 -6.93
CA ASP A 156 24.75 -6.04 -6.06
C ASP A 156 23.55 -6.64 -6.79
N ASP A 157 23.54 -6.62 -8.13
CA ASP A 157 22.48 -7.26 -8.91
C ASP A 157 22.39 -8.76 -8.58
N ARG A 158 21.15 -9.23 -8.32
CA ARG A 158 20.78 -10.60 -7.95
C ARG A 158 21.37 -11.11 -6.63
N LYS A 159 21.98 -10.25 -5.82
CA LYS A 159 22.45 -10.65 -4.49
C LYS A 159 21.31 -10.78 -3.49
N THR A 160 21.51 -11.68 -2.54
CA THR A 160 20.69 -11.73 -1.33
C THR A 160 21.26 -10.76 -0.32
N LEU A 161 20.42 -9.84 0.14
CA LEU A 161 20.71 -8.84 1.15
C LEU A 161 19.76 -9.05 2.33
N THR A 162 20.07 -8.43 3.47
CA THR A 162 19.27 -8.53 4.68
C THR A 162 18.82 -7.13 5.10
N SER A 163 17.55 -6.97 5.46
CA SER A 163 17.00 -5.67 5.85
C SER A 163 17.63 -5.15 7.15
N ASN A 164 17.62 -3.83 7.32
CA ASN A 164 18.31 -3.19 8.45
C ASN A 164 17.63 -3.47 9.78
N HIS A 165 16.30 -3.39 9.84
CA HIS A 165 15.55 -3.42 11.10
C HIS A 165 15.06 -4.84 11.41
N SER A 166 14.25 -5.42 10.53
CA SER A 166 13.61 -6.73 10.77
C SER A 166 14.46 -7.95 10.38
N LYS A 167 15.67 -7.73 9.84
CA LYS A 167 16.62 -8.77 9.43
C LYS A 167 16.04 -9.79 8.44
N ILE A 168 15.26 -9.31 7.48
CA ILE A 168 14.61 -10.14 6.48
C ILE A 168 15.52 -10.28 5.27
N ASP A 169 15.72 -11.51 4.82
CA ASP A 169 16.46 -11.79 3.59
C ASP A 169 15.60 -11.51 2.35
N TYR A 170 16.16 -10.74 1.41
CA TYR A 170 15.55 -10.44 0.12
C TYR A 170 16.59 -10.51 -1.00
N LYS A 171 16.15 -10.86 -2.22
CA LYS A 171 17.00 -10.74 -3.41
C LYS A 171 16.76 -9.39 -4.06
N LEU A 172 17.84 -8.71 -4.44
CA LEU A 172 17.83 -7.44 -5.14
C LEU A 172 18.02 -7.65 -6.64
N TYR A 173 17.28 -6.91 -7.47
CA TYR A 173 17.40 -6.92 -8.92
C TYR A 173 17.43 -5.49 -9.44
N CYS A 174 18.41 -5.22 -10.28
CA CYS A 174 18.66 -3.90 -10.80
C CYS A 174 18.07 -3.70 -12.18
N ASP A 175 17.52 -2.52 -12.44
CA ASP A 175 16.88 -2.16 -13.71
C ASP A 175 15.79 -3.16 -14.13
N VAL A 176 15.14 -3.82 -13.16
CA VAL A 176 13.97 -4.67 -13.38
C VAL A 176 12.71 -3.88 -13.05
N ASP A 177 11.77 -3.87 -13.99
CA ASP A 177 10.45 -3.26 -13.80
C ASP A 177 9.37 -4.32 -13.91
N TRP A 178 8.87 -4.81 -12.77
CA TRP A 178 7.83 -5.84 -12.76
C TRP A 178 6.51 -5.30 -13.33
N THR A 179 6.37 -5.52 -14.63
CA THR A 179 5.19 -5.28 -15.45
C THR A 179 4.50 -6.63 -15.67
N GLY A 180 3.23 -6.77 -15.26
CA GLY A 180 2.44 -7.99 -15.56
C GLY A 180 1.85 -8.78 -14.39
N GLY A 181 1.77 -8.22 -13.18
CA GLY A 181 0.86 -8.71 -12.13
C GLY A 181 -0.43 -7.89 -12.09
N ASP A 182 -1.49 -8.42 -11.47
CA ASP A 182 -2.80 -7.77 -11.23
C ASP A 182 -2.73 -6.48 -10.37
N GLY A 183 -1.90 -5.50 -10.78
CA GLY A 183 -1.68 -4.21 -10.12
C GLY A 183 -0.60 -4.21 -9.04
N ASP A 184 0.01 -3.04 -8.84
CA ASP A 184 0.65 -2.71 -7.57
C ASP A 184 -0.41 -2.84 -6.48
N SER A 185 -0.11 -3.58 -5.41
CA SER A 185 -1.08 -3.73 -4.34
C SER A 185 -1.24 -2.44 -3.55
N ILE A 186 -0.11 -1.80 -3.24
CA ILE A 186 -0.02 -0.61 -2.41
C ILE A 186 1.17 0.22 -2.88
N ARG A 187 1.03 1.55 -2.85
CA ARG A 187 2.11 2.50 -3.11
C ARG A 187 2.36 3.31 -1.85
N ILE A 188 3.61 3.37 -1.43
CA ILE A 188 4.02 4.12 -0.24
C ILE A 188 5.26 4.95 -0.54
N SER A 189 5.51 5.96 0.30
CA SER A 189 6.75 6.72 0.29
C SER A 189 7.64 6.21 1.41
N THR A 190 8.90 5.92 1.09
CA THR A 190 9.88 5.34 2.02
C THR A 190 11.23 6.02 1.83
N GLN A 191 12.02 6.15 2.90
CA GLN A 191 13.33 6.80 2.82
C GLN A 191 14.43 5.87 2.27
N SER A 192 14.21 4.55 2.27
CA SER A 192 15.19 3.56 1.82
C SER A 192 14.51 2.33 1.22
N GLY A 193 15.25 1.61 0.38
CA GLY A 193 14.78 0.33 -0.14
C GLY A 193 14.60 -0.73 0.95
N SER A 194 15.36 -0.65 2.05
CA SER A 194 15.17 -1.52 3.22
C SER A 194 13.81 -1.29 3.88
N ALA A 195 13.40 -0.04 4.12
CA ALA A 195 12.07 0.27 4.65
C ALA A 195 10.95 -0.19 3.69
N CYS A 196 11.18 -0.07 2.39
CA CYS A 196 10.25 -0.53 1.36
C CYS A 196 10.01 -2.05 1.41
N ILE A 197 11.07 -2.86 1.48
CA ILE A 197 10.92 -4.33 1.57
C ILE A 197 10.37 -4.78 2.93
N GLU A 198 10.66 -4.04 4.00
CA GLU A 198 10.07 -4.30 5.31
C GLU A 198 8.56 -4.10 5.32
N ALA A 199 8.05 -3.04 4.68
CA ALA A 199 6.62 -2.83 4.50
C ALA A 199 5.96 -4.00 3.75
N CYS A 200 6.64 -4.56 2.75
CA CYS A 200 6.17 -5.75 2.05
C CYS A 200 6.08 -6.96 2.96
N SER A 201 7.10 -7.22 3.78
CA SER A 201 7.04 -8.33 4.72
C SER A 201 5.94 -8.16 5.76
N THR A 202 5.70 -6.95 6.24
CA THR A 202 4.56 -6.67 7.13
C THR A 202 3.26 -7.04 6.44
N MET A 203 3.08 -6.65 5.17
CA MET A 203 1.91 -7.02 4.38
C MET A 203 1.80 -8.54 4.13
N GLU A 204 2.91 -9.25 3.92
CA GLU A 204 2.92 -10.70 3.81
C GLU A 204 2.52 -11.39 5.12
N SER A 205 2.94 -10.84 6.27
CA SER A 205 2.53 -11.35 7.59
C SER A 205 1.04 -11.16 7.88
N LEU A 206 0.43 -10.13 7.27
CA LEU A 206 -1.00 -9.83 7.38
C LEU A 206 -1.85 -10.59 6.35
N LYS A 207 -1.25 -11.49 5.58
CA LYS A 207 -1.97 -12.33 4.63
C LYS A 207 -2.92 -13.25 5.40
N ASP A 208 -4.18 -12.84 5.49
CA ASP A 208 -5.23 -13.67 6.08
C ASP A 208 -5.29 -15.03 5.40
N LYS A 209 -5.58 -16.08 6.19
CA LYS A 209 -5.82 -17.44 5.69
C LYS A 209 -6.93 -17.52 4.63
N ASN A 210 -7.73 -16.47 4.49
CA ASN A 210 -8.89 -16.38 3.62
C ASN A 210 -8.57 -15.77 2.24
N ASN A 211 -7.50 -16.24 1.58
CA ASN A 211 -7.22 -15.94 0.16
C ASN A 211 -6.67 -14.52 -0.14
N GLY A 212 -6.19 -13.77 0.85
CA GLY A 212 -5.44 -12.55 0.58
C GLY A 212 -4.17 -12.87 -0.22
N THR A 213 -3.92 -12.19 -1.34
CA THR A 213 -2.58 -12.17 -1.93
C THR A 213 -1.73 -11.22 -1.12
N GLY A 214 -0.79 -11.75 -0.35
CA GLY A 214 0.21 -10.97 0.37
C GLY A 214 1.23 -10.33 -0.58
N CYS A 215 2.30 -9.77 -0.02
CA CYS A 215 3.31 -9.07 -0.78
C CYS A 215 4.51 -9.98 -1.04
N VAL A 216 4.85 -10.18 -2.32
CA VAL A 216 5.97 -11.04 -2.73
C VAL A 216 7.26 -10.25 -2.96
N GLY A 217 7.13 -8.95 -3.23
CA GLY A 217 8.24 -8.06 -3.49
C GLY A 217 7.80 -6.62 -3.68
N VAL A 218 8.77 -5.75 -3.92
CA VAL A 218 8.59 -4.32 -4.13
C VAL A 218 9.40 -3.81 -5.33
N LEU A 219 8.92 -2.72 -5.91
CA LEU A 219 9.70 -1.85 -6.79
C LEU A 219 10.07 -0.59 -6.00
N PHE A 220 11.34 -0.22 -5.96
CA PHE A 220 11.84 0.97 -5.30
C PHE A 220 12.59 1.86 -6.29
N VAL A 221 12.29 3.16 -6.28
CA VAL A 221 12.95 4.17 -7.12
C VAL A 221 13.70 5.14 -6.21
N PRO A 222 15.02 4.98 -6.01
CA PRO A 222 15.78 5.78 -5.06
C PRO A 222 15.72 7.29 -5.32
N GLN A 223 15.58 7.71 -6.58
CA GLN A 223 15.51 9.12 -6.94
C GLN A 223 14.18 9.80 -6.56
N TRP A 224 13.15 9.01 -6.26
CA TRP A 224 11.82 9.49 -5.90
C TRP A 224 11.65 9.63 -4.38
N THR A 225 12.73 9.58 -3.59
CA THR A 225 12.69 9.92 -2.15
C THR A 225 12.33 11.39 -1.92
N ASP A 226 12.63 12.26 -2.90
CA ASP A 226 12.11 13.62 -2.94
C ASP A 226 10.70 13.60 -3.55
N PRO A 227 9.65 14.00 -2.81
CA PRO A 227 8.27 13.96 -3.28
C PRO A 227 8.05 14.86 -4.51
N ASP A 228 8.75 15.99 -4.66
CA ASP A 228 8.58 16.89 -5.80
C ASP A 228 9.19 16.29 -7.07
N VAL A 229 10.26 15.52 -6.94
CA VAL A 229 10.82 14.73 -8.04
C VAL A 229 9.88 13.58 -8.39
N ALA A 230 9.36 12.87 -7.38
CA ALA A 230 8.43 11.77 -7.56
C ALA A 230 7.14 12.22 -8.27
N MET A 231 6.51 13.32 -7.83
CA MET A 231 5.29 13.84 -8.45
C MET A 231 5.49 14.16 -9.94
N ARG A 232 6.61 14.82 -10.30
CA ARG A 232 6.89 15.18 -11.69
C ARG A 232 7.14 13.95 -12.58
N ALA A 233 7.84 12.94 -12.06
CA ALA A 233 8.21 11.76 -12.84
C ALA A 233 7.15 10.64 -12.83
N ASN A 234 6.20 10.68 -11.89
CA ASN A 234 5.26 9.59 -11.61
C ASN A 234 3.79 10.06 -11.63
N ASN A 235 3.40 10.85 -12.64
CA ASN A 235 2.00 11.26 -12.85
C ASN A 235 1.35 11.88 -11.61
N ASN A 236 2.05 12.80 -10.93
CA ASN A 236 1.61 13.46 -9.69
C ASN A 236 1.42 12.51 -8.49
N VAL A 237 2.09 11.36 -8.48
CA VAL A 237 2.06 10.42 -7.35
C VAL A 237 3.39 10.51 -6.57
N PRO A 238 3.40 11.03 -5.33
CA PRO A 238 4.61 11.21 -4.53
C PRO A 238 5.05 9.92 -3.84
N MET A 239 5.06 8.79 -4.57
CA MET A 239 5.39 7.47 -4.04
C MET A 239 6.61 6.91 -4.76
N ASN A 240 7.49 6.27 -4.00
CA ASN A 240 8.73 5.68 -4.52
C ASN A 240 8.86 4.18 -4.27
N CYS A 241 7.93 3.60 -3.53
CA CYS A 241 7.89 2.20 -3.18
C CYS A 241 6.55 1.60 -3.59
N PHE A 242 6.59 0.57 -4.44
CA PHE A 242 5.42 -0.07 -5.02
C PHE A 242 5.42 -1.54 -4.63
N LEU A 243 4.51 -1.93 -3.74
CA LEU A 243 4.36 -3.30 -3.28
C LEU A 243 3.68 -4.14 -4.36
N LYS A 244 4.17 -5.36 -4.57
CA LYS A 244 3.70 -6.27 -5.60
C LYS A 244 3.16 -7.55 -4.95
N ARG A 245 2.02 -8.03 -5.46
CA ARG A 245 1.39 -9.29 -5.06
C ARG A 245 1.90 -10.52 -5.81
N LYS A 246 2.43 -10.31 -7.02
CA LYS A 246 2.94 -11.35 -7.90
C LYS A 246 4.16 -10.84 -8.64
N VAL A 247 5.10 -11.74 -8.88
CA VAL A 247 6.30 -11.53 -9.70
C VAL A 247 6.35 -12.66 -10.72
N SER A 248 6.02 -12.36 -11.97
CA SER A 248 5.85 -13.38 -13.03
C SER A 248 6.98 -13.38 -14.05
N ALA A 249 7.77 -12.31 -14.12
CA ALA A 249 8.92 -12.18 -15.01
C ALA A 249 9.91 -11.12 -14.48
N TYR A 250 11.13 -11.13 -15.02
CA TYR A 250 12.12 -10.06 -14.83
C TYR A 250 12.31 -9.27 -16.13
N PRO A 251 11.27 -8.60 -16.66
CA PRO A 251 11.48 -7.79 -17.83
C PRO A 251 12.46 -6.67 -17.45
N LEU A 252 13.53 -6.58 -18.22
CA LEU A 252 14.44 -5.46 -18.13
C LEU A 252 13.66 -4.19 -18.43
N ARG A 253 13.92 -3.17 -17.62
CA ARG A 253 13.33 -1.84 -17.81
C ARG A 253 13.68 -1.34 -19.20
N ASP A 254 12.67 -0.90 -19.94
CA ASP A 254 12.87 -0.19 -21.19
C ASP A 254 13.41 1.20 -20.90
N LYS A 255 14.75 1.34 -20.99
CA LYS A 255 15.45 2.62 -20.74
C LYS A 255 15.00 3.72 -21.70
N ASN A 256 14.42 3.39 -22.85
CA ASN A 256 13.93 4.38 -23.80
C ASN A 256 12.65 5.08 -23.34
N LYS A 257 11.82 4.41 -22.51
CA LYS A 257 10.54 4.98 -22.05
C LYS A 257 10.66 5.93 -20.87
N ARG A 258 11.69 5.78 -20.03
CA ARG A 258 11.90 6.56 -18.80
C ARG A 258 13.37 6.89 -18.63
N GLN A 259 13.88 7.78 -19.49
CA GLN A 259 15.28 8.20 -19.52
C GLN A 259 15.69 9.05 -18.30
N ASP A 260 14.70 9.67 -17.64
CA ASP A 260 14.87 10.50 -16.45
C ASP A 260 15.20 9.69 -15.19
N ILE A 261 14.77 8.43 -15.15
CA ILE A 261 15.03 7.54 -14.02
C ILE A 261 16.38 6.85 -14.23
N LYS A 262 17.36 7.17 -13.40
CA LYS A 262 18.69 6.54 -13.44
C LYS A 262 18.64 5.08 -13.02
N GLN A 263 17.84 4.76 -12.00
CA GLN A 263 17.85 3.45 -11.38
C GLN A 263 16.47 3.07 -10.86
N VAL A 264 16.07 1.83 -11.14
CA VAL A 264 14.92 1.17 -10.54
C VAL A 264 15.41 -0.13 -9.92
N VAL A 265 15.00 -0.39 -8.69
CA VAL A 265 15.44 -1.55 -7.92
C VAL A 265 14.21 -2.39 -7.58
N ALA A 266 14.15 -3.61 -8.10
CA ALA A 266 13.16 -4.59 -7.68
C ALA A 266 13.74 -5.47 -6.57
N MET A 267 12.95 -5.73 -5.53
CA MET A 267 13.36 -6.58 -4.40
C MET A 267 12.26 -7.57 -4.09
N CYS A 268 12.56 -8.86 -3.99
CA CYS A 268 11.58 -9.87 -3.57
C CYS A 268 12.04 -10.58 -2.30
N LEU A 269 11.06 -11.00 -1.50
CA LEU A 269 11.33 -11.84 -0.34
C LEU A 269 11.97 -13.14 -0.81
N LYS A 270 13.01 -13.63 -0.12
CA LYS A 270 13.78 -14.81 -0.52
C LYS A 270 12.91 -16.04 -0.85
N SER A 271 11.83 -16.24 -0.09
CA SER A 271 10.86 -17.32 -0.26
C SER A 271 9.95 -17.18 -1.47
N SER A 272 9.79 -15.96 -1.98
CA SER A 272 8.79 -15.59 -2.99
C SER A 272 9.44 -15.14 -4.31
N CYS A 273 10.76 -15.03 -4.33
CA CYS A 273 11.53 -14.76 -5.53
C CYS A 273 11.45 -15.94 -6.51
N PRO A 274 11.28 -15.67 -7.81
CA PRO A 274 11.52 -16.68 -8.83
C PRO A 274 12.94 -17.27 -8.71
N PRO A 275 13.13 -18.54 -9.08
CA PRO A 275 14.43 -19.21 -9.07
C PRO A 275 15.42 -18.58 -10.04
#